data_AF-T1BV12-F1
#
_entry.id   AF-T1BV12-F1
#
_cell.length_a   1.000
_cell.length_b   1.000
_cell.length_c   1.000
_cell.angle_alpha   90.00
_cell.angle_beta   90.00
_cell.angle_gamma   90.00
#
_symmetry.space_group_name_H-M   'P 1'
#
loop_
_entity.id
_entity.type
_entity.pdbx_description
1 polymer ?
#
loop_
_entity_poly.entity_id
_entity_poly.type
_entity_poly.pdbx_seq_one_letter_code
_entity_poly.pdbx_strand_id
1 'polypeptide(L)'
;QERAYEKRGEKYLLIKSPPASGKSRALMFIALDKLRNQGLQQAIIVVPEKAIGASFHDEPLSRFGFWEDWHVEPKWNLCNAPGGDNGGKVKALGAFLDSSDQVLVCTHAT
;
A
#
# COMPACT_ATOMS: atom_id res chain seq x y z
N GLN A 1 14.53 2.79 -7.05
CA GLN A 1 13.24 3.47 -6.79
C GLN A 1 12.87 4.28 -8.02
N GLU A 2 13.75 5.20 -8.47
CA GLU A 2 13.63 5.94 -9.74
C GLU A 2 13.26 5.06 -10.95
N ARG A 3 14.04 4.02 -11.24
CA ARG A 3 13.75 3.05 -12.32
C ARG A 3 12.36 2.42 -12.27
N ALA A 4 11.79 2.24 -11.08
CA ALA A 4 10.44 1.70 -10.93
C ALA A 4 9.39 2.80 -11.19
N TYR A 5 9.65 4.02 -10.73
CA TYR A 5 8.81 5.18 -10.94
C TYR A 5 8.76 5.64 -12.41
N GLU A 6 9.84 5.47 -13.17
CA GLU A 6 9.83 5.68 -14.64
C GLU A 6 8.80 4.78 -15.35
N LYS A 7 8.46 3.63 -14.75
CA LYS A 7 7.47 2.67 -15.25
C LYS A 7 6.11 2.78 -14.55
N ARG A 8 5.83 3.87 -13.84
CA ARG A 8 4.55 4.06 -13.09
C ARG A 8 3.28 4.03 -13.95
N GLY A 9 3.39 4.32 -15.26
CA GLY A 9 2.28 4.25 -16.21
C GLY A 9 1.89 2.84 -16.61
N GLU A 10 2.72 1.83 -16.30
CA GLU A 10 2.43 0.45 -16.66
C GLU A 10 1.25 -0.10 -15.83
N LYS A 11 0.40 -0.90 -16.49
CA LYS A 11 -0.69 -1.64 -15.82
C LYS A 11 -0.15 -2.78 -14.96
N TYR A 12 0.87 -3.48 -15.46
CA TYR A 12 1.52 -4.59 -14.79
C TYR A 12 3.01 -4.30 -14.69
N LEU A 13 3.52 -4.25 -13.46
CA LEU A 13 4.93 -3.97 -13.19
C LEU A 13 5.49 -4.98 -12.19
N LEU A 14 6.57 -5.66 -12.58
CA LEU A 14 7.32 -6.56 -11.70
C LEU A 14 8.59 -5.86 -11.20
N ILE A 15 8.67 -5.61 -9.90
CA ILE A 15 9.85 -5.02 -9.25
C ILE A 15 10.66 -6.14 -8.58
N LYS A 16 11.74 -6.57 -9.23
CA LYS A 16 12.73 -7.50 -8.66
C LYS A 16 13.91 -6.73 -8.08
N SER A 17 14.18 -6.87 -6.79
CA SER A 17 15.38 -6.31 -6.18
C SER A 17 15.82 -7.07 -4.91
N PRO A 18 17.08 -6.92 -4.48
CA PRO A 18 17.58 -7.56 -3.25
C PRO A 18 16.80 -7.15 -1.99
N PRO A 19 16.89 -7.93 -0.90
CA PRO A 19 16.37 -7.52 0.41
C PRO A 19 16.83 -6.11 0.81
N ALA A 20 16.00 -5.39 1.57
CA ALA A 20 16.26 -4.04 2.07
C ALA A 20 16.57 -2.95 1.02
N SER A 21 16.39 -3.20 -0.29
CA SER A 21 16.65 -2.21 -1.35
C SER A 21 15.52 -1.19 -1.59
N GLY A 22 14.65 -0.95 -0.60
CA GLY A 22 13.55 0.03 -0.70
C GLY A 22 12.39 -0.37 -1.63
N LYS A 23 12.06 -1.67 -1.70
CA LYS A 23 10.93 -2.17 -2.53
C LYS A 23 9.60 -1.55 -2.15
N SER A 24 9.27 -1.56 -0.86
CA SER A 24 8.00 -1.04 -0.36
C SER A 24 7.89 0.45 -0.65
N ARG A 25 8.96 1.22 -0.44
CA ARG A 25 9.02 2.65 -0.81
C ARG A 25 8.82 2.88 -2.31
N ALA A 26 9.42 2.06 -3.17
CA ALA A 26 9.18 2.13 -4.62
C ALA A 26 7.71 1.89 -4.97
N LEU A 27 7.05 0.92 -4.31
CA LEU A 27 5.63 0.65 -4.48
C LEU A 27 4.76 1.81 -3.98
N MET A 28 5.10 2.44 -2.86
CA MET A 28 4.39 3.63 -2.34
C MET A 28 4.41 4.76 -3.36
N PHE A 29 5.56 5.08 -3.96
CA PHE A 29 5.65 6.11 -5.00
C PHE A 29 4.75 5.82 -6.20
N ILE A 30 4.71 4.57 -6.65
CA ILE A 30 3.85 4.16 -7.78
C ILE A 30 2.37 4.23 -7.39
N ALA A 31 2.03 3.80 -6.18
CA ALA A 31 0.66 3.84 -5.67
C ALA A 31 0.16 5.29 -5.55
N LEU A 32 0.95 6.20 -4.98
CA LEU A 32 0.60 7.62 -4.88
C LEU A 32 0.42 8.28 -6.25
N ASP A 33 1.33 8.03 -7.20
CA ASP A 33 1.17 8.55 -8.57
C ASP A 33 -0.11 8.01 -9.24
N LYS A 34 -0.43 6.73 -9.02
CA LYS A 34 -1.68 6.13 -9.50
C LYS A 34 -2.92 6.79 -8.89
N LEU A 35 -2.90 7.02 -7.58
CA LEU A 35 -4.01 7.63 -6.84
C LEU A 35 -4.23 9.10 -7.23
N ARG A 36 -3.17 9.86 -7.47
CA ARG A 36 -3.25 11.31 -7.67
C ARG A 36 -3.23 11.75 -9.12
N ASN A 37 -2.47 11.06 -9.96
CA ASN A 37 -2.20 11.50 -11.33
C ASN A 37 -2.86 10.61 -12.39
N GLN A 38 -3.35 9.41 -12.03
CA GLN A 38 -3.93 8.46 -12.98
C GLN A 38 -5.42 8.18 -12.75
N GLY A 39 -6.06 8.90 -11.81
CA GLY A 39 -7.50 8.80 -11.55
C GLY A 39 -7.93 7.51 -10.83
N LEU A 40 -7.00 6.75 -10.26
CA LEU A 40 -7.36 5.61 -9.41
C LEU A 40 -7.82 6.10 -8.05
N GLN A 41 -8.89 5.50 -7.52
CA GLN A 41 -9.50 5.95 -6.27
C GLN A 41 -8.85 5.32 -5.05
N GLN A 42 -8.41 4.06 -5.18
CA GLN A 42 -7.94 3.25 -4.06
C GLN A 42 -6.77 2.35 -4.47
N ALA A 43 -5.89 2.08 -3.51
CA ALA A 43 -4.74 1.19 -3.61
C ALA A 43 -4.83 0.12 -2.51
N ILE A 44 -4.76 -1.15 -2.92
CA ILE A 44 -4.81 -2.30 -2.02
C ILE A 44 -3.44 -2.98 -2.04
N ILE A 45 -2.78 -3.01 -0.90
CA ILE A 45 -1.48 -3.66 -0.70
C ILE A 45 -1.71 -5.01 -0.04
N VAL A 46 -1.47 -6.09 -0.80
CA VAL A 46 -1.60 -7.46 -0.31
C VAL A 46 -0.22 -8.03 -0.01
N VAL A 47 0.00 -8.46 1.24
CA VAL A 47 1.25 -9.07 1.70
C VAL A 47 1.05 -10.55 2.08
N PRO A 48 2.09 -11.39 2.01
CA PRO A 48 1.94 -12.79 2.41
C PRO A 48 1.74 -12.94 3.92
N GLU A 49 2.35 -12.06 4.73
CA GLU A 49 2.31 -12.16 6.19
C GLU A 49 2.26 -10.77 6.85
N LYS A 50 1.69 -10.71 8.07
CA LYS A 50 1.51 -9.46 8.82
C LYS A 50 2.82 -8.69 9.04
N ALA A 51 3.92 -9.40 9.33
CA ALA A 51 5.22 -8.78 9.56
C ALA A 51 5.72 -7.96 8.36
N ILE A 52 5.35 -8.35 7.13
CA ILE A 52 5.71 -7.60 5.93
C ILE A 52 4.84 -6.34 5.76
N GLY A 53 3.59 -6.38 6.26
CA GLY A 53 2.69 -5.22 6.29
C GLY A 53 3.28 -4.01 7.03
N ALA A 54 4.16 -4.25 8.01
CA ALA A 54 4.89 -3.19 8.71
C ALA A 54 5.78 -2.35 7.78
N SER A 55 6.19 -2.88 6.62
CA SER A 55 6.95 -2.13 5.62
C SER A 55 6.12 -1.07 4.88
N PHE A 56 4.80 -1.02 5.14
CA PHE A 56 3.84 -0.09 4.56
C PHE A 56 3.17 0.82 5.61
N HIS A 57 3.78 0.97 6.79
CA HIS A 57 3.42 2.03 7.73
C HIS A 57 3.67 3.42 7.13
N ASP A 58 3.11 4.44 7.77
CA ASP A 58 3.25 5.82 7.34
C ASP A 58 4.72 6.19 7.14
N GLU A 59 5.03 6.83 6.01
CA GLU A 59 6.39 7.15 5.61
C GLU A 59 6.43 8.59 5.06
N PRO A 60 7.28 9.47 5.63
CA PRO A 60 7.37 10.87 5.24
C PRO A 60 8.20 11.05 3.96
N LEU A 61 7.67 10.56 2.84
CA LEU A 61 8.31 10.57 1.53
C LEU A 61 8.68 11.97 1.03
N SER A 62 7.94 12.99 1.46
CA SER A 62 8.22 14.40 1.15
C SER A 62 9.59 14.85 1.65
N ARG A 63 10.06 14.30 2.78
CA ARG A 63 11.41 14.57 3.31
C ARG A 63 12.53 14.05 2.40
N PHE A 64 12.20 13.17 1.46
CA PHE A 64 13.12 12.59 0.49
C PHE A 64 12.89 13.13 -0.93
N GLY A 65 12.21 14.27 -1.08
CA GLY A 65 12.02 14.95 -2.36
C GLY A 65 10.83 14.47 -3.17
N PHE A 66 9.92 13.68 -2.59
CA PHE A 66 8.64 13.35 -3.21
C PHE A 66 7.57 14.41 -2.88
N TRP A 67 6.46 14.41 -3.62
CA TRP A 67 5.46 15.48 -3.54
C TRP A 67 4.31 15.17 -2.57
N GLU A 68 4.23 13.96 -2.02
CA GLU A 68 3.21 13.55 -1.04
C GLU A 68 3.78 12.49 -0.08
N ASP A 69 3.31 12.47 1.16
CA ASP A 69 3.67 11.44 2.15
C ASP A 69 2.80 10.19 1.99
N TRP A 70 3.35 9.02 2.32
CA TRP A 70 2.56 7.80 2.38
C TRP A 70 1.86 7.72 3.72
N HIS A 71 0.54 7.56 3.69
CA HIS A 71 -0.31 7.49 4.88
C HIS A 71 -1.33 6.36 4.74
N VAL A 72 -1.50 5.58 5.81
CA VAL A 72 -2.52 4.53 5.90
C VAL A 72 -3.34 4.79 7.14
N GLU A 73 -4.64 5.03 6.96
CA GLU A 73 -5.56 5.16 8.09
C GLU A 73 -5.44 3.93 9.01
N PRO A 74 -5.28 4.10 10.34
CA PRO A 74 -5.01 2.99 11.25
C PRO A 74 -6.00 1.82 11.15
N LYS A 75 -7.28 2.13 10.88
CA LYS A 75 -8.36 1.14 10.66
C LYS A 75 -8.19 0.28 9.40
N TRP A 76 -7.45 0.75 8.40
CA TRP A 76 -7.18 0.05 7.13
C TRP A 76 -5.81 -0.61 7.09
N ASN A 77 -5.05 -0.56 8.18
CA ASN A 77 -3.92 -1.44 8.35
C ASN A 77 -4.36 -2.73 9.07
N LEU A 78 -4.92 -3.66 8.31
CA LEU A 78 -5.42 -4.94 8.84
C LEU A 78 -4.29 -5.86 9.33
N CYS A 79 -3.04 -5.52 9.03
CA CYS A 79 -1.86 -6.22 9.57
C CYS A 79 -1.59 -5.84 11.04
N ASN A 80 -2.05 -4.67 11.50
CA ASN A 80 -1.86 -4.19 12.87
C ASN A 80 -2.99 -4.61 13.84
N ALA A 81 -4.10 -5.17 13.34
CA ALA A 81 -5.27 -5.49 14.16
C ALA A 81 -5.02 -6.64 15.15
N PRO A 82 -5.30 -6.45 16.46
CA PRO A 82 -5.25 -7.51 17.46
C PRO A 82 -6.50 -8.41 17.35
N GLY A 83 -6.39 -9.49 16.57
CA GLY A 83 -7.27 -10.67 16.68
C GLY A 83 -8.25 -10.96 15.54
N GLY A 84 -8.39 -12.26 15.23
CA GLY A 84 -9.59 -12.92 14.70
C GLY A 84 -9.76 -13.03 13.17
N ASP A 85 -9.35 -14.16 12.58
CA ASP A 85 -9.59 -14.55 11.18
C ASP A 85 -11.06 -14.88 10.83
N ASN A 86 -12.03 -14.61 11.71
CA ASN A 86 -13.42 -15.03 11.56
C ASN A 86 -14.31 -13.91 10.97
N GLY A 87 -14.19 -13.66 9.66
CA GLY A 87 -15.15 -12.84 8.87
C GLY A 87 -15.04 -11.31 9.05
N GLY A 88 -14.28 -10.83 10.04
CA GLY A 88 -14.04 -9.40 10.23
C GLY A 88 -13.23 -8.76 9.09
N LYS A 89 -12.29 -9.51 8.49
CA LYS A 89 -11.42 -9.01 7.41
C LYS A 89 -12.16 -8.78 6.10
N VAL A 90 -13.03 -9.72 5.70
CA VAL A 90 -13.88 -9.58 4.50
C VAL A 90 -14.82 -8.37 4.66
N LYS A 91 -15.43 -8.22 5.84
CA LYS A 91 -16.26 -7.05 6.15
C LYS A 91 -15.45 -5.75 6.11
N ALA A 92 -14.22 -5.76 6.63
CA ALA A 92 -13.34 -4.59 6.59
C ALA A 92 -12.93 -4.23 5.15
N LEU A 93 -12.67 -5.22 4.29
CA LEU A 93 -12.42 -4.99 2.86
C LEU A 93 -13.65 -4.38 2.18
N GLY A 94 -14.85 -4.91 2.43
CA GLY A 94 -16.10 -4.34 1.91
C GLY A 94 -16.29 -2.89 2.37
N ALA A 95 -16.12 -2.63 3.67
CA ALA A 95 -16.22 -1.29 4.23
C ALA A 95 -15.16 -0.32 3.66
N PHE A 96 -13.96 -0.80 3.33
CA PHE A 96 -12.93 -0.01 2.66
C PHE A 96 -13.37 0.35 1.23
N LEU A 97 -13.85 -0.62 0.45
CA LEU A 97 -14.32 -0.39 -0.93
C LEU A 97 -15.51 0.58 -1.01
N ASP A 98 -16.36 0.61 0.02
CA ASP A 98 -17.48 1.56 0.12
C ASP A 98 -17.06 2.95 0.65
N SER A 99 -15.80 3.09 1.09
CA SER A 99 -15.27 4.35 1.66
C SER A 99 -14.55 5.21 0.64
N SER A 100 -14.28 6.47 0.99
CA SER A 100 -13.40 7.37 0.22
C SER A 100 -11.92 7.25 0.61
N ASP A 101 -11.58 6.34 1.53
CA ASP A 101 -10.20 6.19 1.99
C ASP A 101 -9.37 5.46 0.93
N GLN A 102 -8.10 5.86 0.77
CA GLN A 102 -7.35 5.56 -0.43
C GLN A 102 -6.44 4.33 -0.34
N VAL A 103 -6.07 3.90 0.88
CA VAL A 103 -5.06 2.85 1.06
C VAL A 103 -5.51 1.80 2.07
N LEU A 104 -5.41 0.53 1.67
CA LEU A 104 -5.62 -0.65 2.51
C LEU A 104 -4.38 -1.53 2.50
N VAL A 105 -3.95 -2.01 3.67
CA VAL A 105 -2.87 -3.00 3.81
C VAL A 105 -3.42 -4.26 4.46
N CYS A 106 -3.31 -5.39 3.79
CA CYS A 106 -3.89 -6.66 4.25
C CYS A 106 -3.05 -7.87 3.86
N THR A 107 -3.30 -9.01 4.50
CA THR A 107 -2.71 -10.29 4.11
C THR A 107 -3.51 -10.92 2.97
N HIS A 108 -2.93 -11.88 2.23
CA HIS A 108 -3.64 -12.66 1.21
C HIS A 108 -4.84 -13.49 1.74
N ALA A 109 -4.91 -13.72 3.05
CA ALA A 109 -6.01 -14.43 3.72
C ALA A 109 -7.22 -13.52 4.08
N THR A 110 -7.24 -12.29 3.58
CA THR A 110 -8.35 -11.32 3.73
C THR A 110 -9.39 -11.55 2.65
#